data_AF-A0A151JQD6-F1
#
_entry.id   AF-A0A151JQD6-F1
#
_cell.length_a   1.000
_cell.length_b   1.000
_cell.length_c   1.000
_cell.angle_alpha   90.00
_cell.angle_beta   90.00
_cell.angle_gamma   90.00
#
_symmetry.space_group_name_H-M   'P 1'
#
loop_
_entity.id
_entity.type
_entity.pdbx_description
1 polymer ?
#
loop_
_entity_poly.entity_id
_entity_poly.type
_entity_poly.pdbx_seq_one_letter_code
_entity_poly.pdbx_strand_id
1 'polypeptide(L)'
;MRKPRCGLPDIYEHNIGRRKWTKTHLTWNFQLADPHTLQTTEFAFSLWAANSSLSFERKTVNPDIFISYRSGTHTYRVLQIHTRQYDGLRGKLCIGRRGFKDNDSDFIT
;
A
#
# COMPACT_ATOMS: atom_id res chain seq x y z
N MET A 1 5.35 22.98 8.36
CA MET A 1 5.79 21.76 7.66
C MET A 1 6.38 22.11 6.29
N ARG A 2 7.66 22.47 6.22
CA ARG A 2 8.31 22.89 4.94
C ARG A 2 9.08 21.77 4.23
N LYS A 3 9.36 20.67 4.92
CA LYS A 3 10.03 19.49 4.35
C LYS A 3 8.98 18.49 3.85
N PRO A 4 9.18 17.84 2.68
CA PRO A 4 8.32 16.76 2.23
C PRO A 4 8.36 15.62 3.24
N ARG A 5 7.21 15.00 3.49
CA ARG A 5 7.03 13.90 4.44
C ARG A 5 5.99 12.89 3.95
N CYS A 6 5.92 11.74 4.62
CA CYS A 6 4.85 10.77 4.41
C CYS A 6 3.49 11.40 4.72
N GLY A 7 2.46 11.04 3.95
CA GLY A 7 1.08 11.50 4.16
C GLY A 7 0.33 10.76 5.28
N LEU A 8 0.95 9.80 5.96
CA LEU A 8 0.36 9.15 7.13
C LEU A 8 0.41 10.11 8.34
N PRO A 9 -0.67 10.21 9.14
CA PRO A 9 -0.64 11.01 10.36
C PRO A 9 0.34 10.39 11.37
N ASP A 10 1.08 11.24 12.08
CA ASP A 10 2.10 10.80 13.05
C ASP A 10 1.45 10.28 14.35
N ILE A 11 0.36 10.92 14.78
CA ILE A 11 -0.46 10.53 15.94
C ILE A 11 -1.74 9.88 15.42
N TYR A 12 -2.07 8.70 15.95
CA TYR A 12 -3.25 7.95 15.57
C TYR A 12 -4.21 7.83 16.76
N GLU A 13 -5.28 8.61 16.76
CA GLU A 13 -6.30 8.60 17.82
C GLU A 13 -7.34 7.50 17.58
N HIS A 14 -6.95 6.22 17.61
CA HIS A 14 -7.89 5.13 17.94
C HIS A 14 -7.20 3.79 18.11
N ASN A 15 -7.63 3.07 19.16
CA ASN A 15 -7.32 1.67 19.47
C ASN A 15 -7.78 0.73 18.35
N ILE A 16 -7.05 0.71 17.26
CA ILE A 16 -7.20 -0.32 16.25
C ILE A 16 -6.18 -1.39 16.62
N GLY A 17 -6.66 -2.54 17.10
CA GLY A 17 -5.83 -3.67 17.54
C GLY A 17 -4.71 -4.02 16.55
N ARG A 18 -3.70 -4.76 17.03
CA ARG A 18 -2.47 -5.11 16.27
C ARG A 18 -2.80 -5.58 14.85
N ARG A 19 -2.67 -4.70 13.86
CA ARG A 19 -2.85 -5.03 12.44
C ARG A 19 -1.59 -5.73 11.95
N LYS A 20 -1.65 -7.06 11.97
CA LYS A 20 -0.60 -7.94 11.45
C LYS A 20 -1.22 -8.85 10.40
N TRP A 21 -0.49 -9.11 9.32
CA TRP A 21 -0.89 -10.13 8.36
C TRP A 21 -0.96 -11.50 9.04
N THR A 22 -2.07 -12.22 8.85
CA THR A 22 -2.21 -13.61 9.32
C THR A 22 -1.32 -14.57 8.54
N LYS A 23 -1.05 -14.24 7.27
CA LYS A 23 -0.13 -14.99 6.40
C LYS A 23 1.23 -14.31 6.28
N THR A 24 2.24 -15.13 6.01
CA THR A 24 3.63 -14.70 5.85
C THR A 24 4.05 -14.54 4.39
N HIS A 25 3.43 -15.28 3.48
CA HIS A 25 3.64 -15.12 2.04
C HIS A 25 2.66 -14.10 1.47
N LEU A 26 3.17 -12.95 1.06
CA LEU A 26 2.42 -11.81 0.57
C LEU A 26 2.67 -11.61 -0.92
N THR A 27 1.61 -11.32 -1.65
CA THR A 27 1.69 -11.03 -3.08
C THR A 27 1.55 -9.53 -3.33
N TRP A 28 2.28 -9.00 -4.30
CA TRP A 28 2.25 -7.58 -4.62
C TRP A 28 2.17 -7.32 -6.12
N ASN A 29 1.63 -6.15 -6.49
CA ASN A 29 1.72 -5.63 -7.85
C ASN A 29 1.88 -4.12 -7.84
N PHE A 30 2.51 -3.61 -8.89
CA PHE A 30 2.58 -2.19 -9.17
C PHE A 30 1.91 -1.91 -10.52
N GLN A 31 0.79 -1.17 -10.48
CA GLN A 31 0.07 -0.73 -11.66
C GLN A 31 0.90 0.27 -12.48
N LEU A 32 1.10 -0.03 -13.77
CA LEU A 32 1.82 0.82 -14.72
C LEU A 32 3.28 1.09 -14.31
N ALA A 33 3.94 0.11 -13.68
CA ALA A 33 5.33 0.24 -13.30
C ALA A 33 6.28 0.08 -14.49
N ASP A 34 7.24 0.99 -14.60
CA ASP A 34 8.41 0.84 -15.45
C ASP A 34 9.48 -0.07 -14.78
N PRO A 35 10.51 -0.52 -15.52
CA PRO A 35 11.53 -1.42 -14.98
C PRO A 35 12.26 -0.89 -13.74
N HIS A 36 12.51 0.41 -13.65
CA HIS A 36 13.20 0.99 -12.50
C HIS A 36 12.30 1.01 -11.26
N THR A 37 11.03 1.33 -11.45
CA THR A 37 10.01 1.27 -10.39
C THR A 37 9.82 -0.15 -9.87
N LEU A 38 9.83 -1.15 -10.75
CA LEU A 38 9.76 -2.56 -10.38
C LEU A 38 10.97 -2.98 -9.56
N GLN A 39 12.18 -2.69 -10.03
CA GLN A 39 13.42 -3.01 -9.32
C GLN A 39 13.47 -2.35 -7.94
N THR A 40 13.08 -1.07 -7.85
CA THR A 40 13.02 -0.34 -6.58
C THR A 40 12.02 -0.98 -5.62
N THR A 41 10.87 -1.42 -6.12
CA THR A 41 9.83 -2.06 -5.31
C THR A 41 10.28 -3.43 -4.81
N GLU A 42 10.90 -4.23 -5.67
CA GLU A 42 11.49 -5.52 -5.31
C GLU A 42 12.56 -5.36 -4.23
N PHE A 43 13.45 -4.37 -4.39
CA PHE A 43 14.47 -4.06 -3.38
C PHE A 43 13.85 -3.62 -2.05
N ALA A 44 12.80 -2.80 -2.07
CA ALA A 44 12.10 -2.42 -0.85
C ALA A 44 11.51 -3.65 -0.13
N PHE A 45 10.94 -4.60 -0.85
CA PHE A 45 10.43 -5.86 -0.27
C PHE A 45 11.54 -6.79 0.22
N SER A 46 12.69 -6.85 -0.45
CA SER A 46 13.82 -7.69 -0.01
C SER A 46 14.36 -7.24 1.35
N LEU A 47 14.40 -5.93 1.62
CA LEU A 47 14.77 -5.38 2.93
C LEU A 47 13.85 -5.88 4.05
N TRP A 48 12.54 -5.99 3.79
CA TRP A 48 11.59 -6.52 4.76
C TRP A 48 11.68 -8.04 4.91
N ALA A 49 11.84 -8.77 3.80
CA ALA A 49 11.98 -10.22 3.81
C ALA A 49 13.23 -10.67 4.59
N ALA A 50 14.34 -9.95 4.44
CA ALA A 50 15.59 -10.27 5.14
C ALA A 50 15.48 -10.12 6.67
N ASN A 51 14.57 -9.27 7.16
CA ASN A 51 14.44 -8.91 8.57
C ASN A 51 13.15 -9.42 9.23
N SER A 52 12.42 -10.30 8.55
CA SER A 52 11.16 -10.86 9.06
C SER A 52 10.92 -12.28 8.53
N SER A 53 9.84 -12.91 8.98
CA SER A 53 9.38 -14.19 8.40
C SER A 53 8.50 -14.01 7.16
N LEU A 54 8.42 -12.79 6.60
CA LEU A 54 7.61 -12.50 5.42
C LEU A 54 8.36 -12.86 4.14
N SER A 55 7.61 -13.33 3.14
CA SER A 55 8.09 -13.46 1.75
C SER A 55 7.18 -12.68 0.82
N PHE A 56 7.75 -12.21 -0.29
CA PHE A 56 7.06 -11.35 -1.24
C PHE A 56 7.19 -11.90 -2.66
N GLU A 57 6.07 -12.03 -3.35
CA GLU A 57 6.02 -12.47 -4.75
C GLU A 57 5.20 -11.49 -5.59
N ARG A 58 5.66 -11.23 -6.81
CA ARG A 58 4.92 -10.37 -7.74
C ARG A 58 3.79 -11.16 -8.40
N LYS A 59 2.55 -10.69 -8.21
CA LYS A 59 1.35 -11.28 -8.82
C LYS A 59 0.49 -10.21 -9.46
N THR A 60 0.24 -10.31 -10.77
CA THR A 60 -0.50 -9.27 -11.51
C THR A 60 -1.99 -9.22 -11.17
N VAL A 61 -2.60 -10.38 -10.91
CA VAL A 61 -4.03 -10.53 -10.64
C VAL A 61 -4.28 -10.70 -9.14
N ASN A 62 -5.13 -9.84 -8.55
CA ASN A 62 -5.52 -9.84 -7.14
C ASN A 62 -4.32 -10.02 -6.16
N PRO A 63 -3.32 -9.13 -6.19
CA PRO A 63 -2.24 -9.14 -5.21
C PRO A 63 -2.75 -8.72 -3.84
N ASP A 64 -2.07 -9.08 -2.75
CA ASP A 64 -2.35 -8.59 -1.38
C ASP A 64 -2.03 -7.11 -1.20
N ILE A 65 -0.94 -6.67 -1.82
CA ILE A 65 -0.44 -5.30 -1.80
C ILE A 65 -0.53 -4.74 -3.21
N PHE A 66 -1.36 -3.72 -3.40
CA PHE A 66 -1.50 -3.04 -4.69
C PHE A 66 -0.92 -1.64 -4.62
N ILE A 67 0.04 -1.36 -5.49
CA ILE A 67 0.79 -0.11 -5.55
C ILE A 67 0.42 0.61 -6.85
N SER A 68 0.21 1.91 -6.78
CA SER A 68 -0.04 2.74 -7.97
C SER A 68 0.40 4.17 -7.71
N TYR A 69 0.92 4.84 -8.73
CA TYR A 69 1.06 6.30 -8.72
C TYR A 69 -0.29 6.95 -8.99
N ARG A 70 -0.61 7.99 -8.22
CA ARG A 70 -1.85 8.76 -8.34
C ARG A 70 -1.52 10.24 -8.16
N SER A 71 -2.19 11.10 -8.93
CA SER A 71 -2.16 12.54 -8.79
C SER A 71 -3.53 13.05 -8.35
N GLY A 72 -3.57 14.19 -7.65
CA GLY A 72 -4.82 14.81 -7.20
C GLY A 72 -5.60 13.99 -6.16
N THR A 73 -6.92 14.20 -6.13
CA THR A 73 -7.82 13.45 -5.24
C THR A 73 -8.07 12.06 -5.81
N HIS A 74 -7.80 11.04 -5.01
CA HIS A 74 -7.99 9.65 -5.41
C HIS A 74 -8.68 8.89 -4.28
N THR A 75 -9.74 8.16 -4.64
CA THR A 75 -10.41 7.24 -3.74
C THR A 75 -9.65 5.93 -3.73
N TYR A 76 -9.15 5.52 -2.57
CA TYR A 76 -8.81 4.11 -2.40
C TYR A 76 -10.13 3.32 -2.33
N ARG A 77 -10.24 2.18 -3.03
CA ARG A 77 -11.38 1.26 -2.83
C ARG A 77 -11.08 0.40 -1.60
N VAL A 78 -11.38 0.95 -0.43
CA VAL A 78 -11.49 0.22 0.84
C VAL A 78 -12.92 0.46 1.27
N LEU A 79 -13.55 -0.53 1.90
CA LEU A 79 -14.91 -0.46 2.45
C LEU A 79 -15.10 0.60 3.57
N GLN A 80 -14.33 1.69 3.59
CA GLN A 80 -14.60 2.91 4.35
C GLN A 80 -13.94 4.10 3.63
N ILE A 81 -14.77 4.92 2.99
CA ILE A 81 -14.38 6.07 2.16
C ILE A 81 -13.64 7.09 3.03
N HIS A 82 -12.37 7.32 2.73
CA HIS A 82 -11.65 8.51 3.19
C HIS A 82 -10.84 9.03 1.99
N THR A 83 -11.39 10.01 1.29
CA THR A 83 -10.71 10.66 0.16
C THR A 83 -9.42 11.33 0.66
N ARG A 84 -8.25 10.91 0.15
CA ARG A 84 -6.98 11.60 0.42
C ARG A 84 -6.62 12.47 -0.78
N GLN A 85 -6.33 13.74 -0.51
CA GLN A 85 -5.91 14.72 -1.50
C GLN A 85 -4.38 14.86 -1.47
N TYR A 86 -3.74 14.78 -2.64
CA TYR A 86 -2.33 15.12 -2.81
C TYR A 86 -2.17 16.60 -3.18
N ASP A 87 -1.12 17.23 -2.65
CA ASP A 87 -0.87 18.67 -2.79
C ASP A 87 0.09 19.01 -3.97
N GLY A 88 0.31 18.06 -4.90
CA GLY A 88 1.16 18.25 -6.10
C GLY A 88 2.62 17.83 -5.95
N LEU A 89 3.45 18.19 -6.94
CA LEU A 89 4.81 17.68 -7.27
C LEU A 89 5.88 17.71 -6.16
N ARG A 90 5.55 18.18 -4.95
CA ARG A 90 6.45 18.23 -3.79
C ARG A 90 5.77 17.90 -2.45
N GLY A 91 4.55 17.36 -2.47
CA GLY A 91 3.71 17.23 -1.29
C GLY A 91 3.01 15.87 -1.18
N LYS A 92 3.45 15.10 -0.15
CA LYS A 92 2.90 13.83 0.35
C LYS A 92 3.09 12.61 -0.58
N LEU A 93 3.94 11.68 -0.14
CA LEU A 93 3.90 10.29 -0.60
C LEU A 93 2.95 9.54 0.36
N CYS A 94 1.82 9.03 -0.12
CA CYS A 94 0.94 8.20 0.70
C CYS A 94 1.11 6.73 0.32
N ILE A 95 1.28 5.89 1.33
CA ILE A 95 0.97 4.46 1.22
C ILE A 95 -0.56 4.36 1.42
N GLY A 96 -1.29 3.98 0.38
CA GLY A 96 -2.70 3.65 0.49
C GLY A 96 -2.86 2.40 1.37
N ARG A 97 -3.57 2.50 2.50
CA ARG A 97 -3.92 1.32 3.30
C ARG A 97 -4.96 0.51 2.52
N ARG A 98 -4.67 -0.76 2.22
CA ARG A 98 -5.72 -1.75 1.98
C ARG A 98 -6.24 -2.21 3.35
N GLY A 99 -7.55 -2.15 3.56
CA GLY A 99 -8.18 -2.81 4.70
C GLY A 99 -7.87 -4.30 4.66
N PHE A 100 -7.45 -4.85 5.78
CA PHE A 100 -7.32 -6.28 5.99
C PHE A 100 -8.72 -6.89 5.78
N LYS A 101 -8.94 -7.57 4.66
CA LYS A 101 -10.16 -8.35 4.47
C LYS A 101 -9.88 -9.73 5.06
N ASP A 102 -10.53 -10.00 6.18
CA ASP A 102 -10.93 -11.38 6.49
C ASP A 102 -11.86 -11.84 5.34
N ASN A 103 -11.70 -13.09 4.95
CA ASN A 103 -12.36 -13.73 3.83
C ASN A 103 -13.83 -13.30 3.71
N ASP A 104 -14.17 -12.66 2.60
CA ASP A 104 -15.45 -12.92 1.95
C ASP A 104 -15.34 -12.60 0.47
N SER A 105 -15.63 -13.65 -0.29
CA SER A 105 -16.04 -13.70 -1.69
C SER A 105 -16.84 -12.46 -2.08
N ASP A 106 -16.48 -11.82 -3.19
CA ASP A 106 -17.43 -11.65 -4.29
C ASP A 106 -16.76 -10.99 -5.50
N PHE A 107 -16.94 -11.67 -6.62
CA PHE A 107 -16.62 -11.28 -7.97
C PHE A 107 -17.52 -10.10 -8.42
N ILE A 108 -17.08 -9.42 -9.49
CA ILE A 108 -17.82 -9.17 -10.75
C ILE A 108 -17.45 -7.80 -11.36
N THR A 109 -16.99 -7.92 -12.62
CA THR A 109 -16.80 -7.00 -13.76
C THR A 109 -15.95 -5.74 -13.60
#